data_AF-A0A8H3KRG5-F1
#
_entry.id   AF-A0A8H3KRG5-F1
#
_cell.length_a   1.000
_cell.length_b   1.000
_cell.length_c   1.000
_cell.angle_alpha   90.00
_cell.angle_beta   90.00
_cell.angle_gamma   90.00
#
_symmetry.space_group_name_H-M   'P 1'
#
loop_
_entity.id
_entity.type
_entity.pdbx_description
1 polymer ?
#
loop_
_entity_poly.entity_id
_entity_poly.type
_entity_poly.pdbx_seq_one_letter_code
_entity_poly.pdbx_strand_id
1 'polypeptide(L)'
;MFIENEVNLHNLDVEIFTFNSYITYYNDIFKLMLQNPNFIHNVRNLNLYINGNSIVRNKSEYKLIKYHILQITDLHQNLKRISLSYNNFTLYQSLLLSKDYNCSNTLNTIIFYRIDFKGIVNLNKIFEQLNALESVHIIYCSSLNTGFIQQIISLTKPFKLRSLFLNERSQIDESLLLLLQESGGYLENFECKFGHNYSLSFKQQILGSIMKYCKNIKFLYSCEFENTIMYLMLEFIESMKQNLNYLTFSVFNDDIFSNNNNFEWNSTIIMNLGQVLPSKLEYLNLRLRIKTSDFEVFLKNSQDTFINKLLINNIEGQDILLYIKEYIMKKRRVKYLAIMDYFKNTPGNTNNVIYDSKQLFFLEDEVEEFRLYDIKVQDYYSMVVKAYDFKVRN
;
A
#
# COMPACT_ATOMS: atom_id res chain seq x y z
N MET A 1 -33.97 -3.51 -3.61
CA MET A 1 -33.21 -3.15 -4.83
C MET A 1 -32.36 -4.29 -5.40
N PHE A 2 -31.17 -4.64 -4.88
CA PHE A 2 -30.32 -5.67 -5.52
C PHE A 2 -30.92 -7.08 -5.48
N ILE A 3 -31.48 -7.47 -4.32
CA ILE A 3 -32.08 -8.78 -4.11
C ILE A 3 -33.34 -8.96 -4.96
N GLU A 4 -34.27 -8.02 -4.88
CA GLU A 4 -35.55 -8.08 -5.63
C GLU A 4 -35.37 -8.07 -7.16
N ASN A 5 -34.30 -7.42 -7.66
CA ASN A 5 -33.99 -7.36 -9.08
C ASN A 5 -33.01 -8.46 -9.54
N GLU A 6 -32.66 -9.42 -8.68
CA GLU A 6 -31.76 -10.55 -8.97
C GLU A 6 -30.45 -10.13 -9.67
N VAL A 7 -29.87 -9.00 -9.25
CA VAL A 7 -28.72 -8.40 -9.91
C VAL A 7 -27.48 -9.29 -9.79
N ASN A 8 -26.79 -9.50 -10.92
CA ASN A 8 -25.46 -10.11 -10.95
C ASN A 8 -24.38 -9.08 -10.60
N LEU A 9 -23.78 -9.21 -9.41
CA LEU A 9 -22.76 -8.30 -8.93
C LEU A 9 -21.37 -8.79 -9.31
N HIS A 10 -20.56 -7.93 -9.93
CA HIS A 10 -19.17 -8.27 -10.22
C HIS A 10 -18.33 -8.32 -8.94
N ASN A 11 -18.47 -7.31 -8.07
CA ASN A 11 -17.78 -7.21 -6.79
C ASN A 11 -18.79 -6.87 -5.70
N LEU A 12 -18.67 -7.52 -4.54
CA LEU A 12 -19.31 -7.14 -3.30
C LEU A 12 -18.22 -6.92 -2.24
N ASP A 13 -18.03 -5.66 -1.85
CA ASP A 13 -17.08 -5.28 -0.81
C ASP A 13 -17.84 -5.10 0.51
N VAL A 14 -17.57 -5.95 1.49
CA VAL A 14 -18.15 -5.88 2.83
C VAL A 14 -17.09 -5.35 3.79
N GLU A 15 -17.22 -4.08 4.17
CA GLU A 15 -16.33 -3.44 5.14
C GLU A 15 -17.03 -3.25 6.49
N ILE A 16 -16.55 -3.99 7.49
CA ILE A 16 -17.05 -3.95 8.86
C ILE A 16 -16.08 -3.15 9.71
N PHE A 17 -16.52 -1.96 10.12
CA PHE A 17 -15.82 -1.14 11.08
C PHE A 17 -16.43 -1.37 12.47
N THR A 18 -15.62 -1.80 13.42
CA THR A 18 -16.04 -2.08 14.81
C THR A 18 -16.21 -0.81 15.64
N PHE A 19 -17.04 0.12 15.17
CA PHE A 19 -17.60 1.17 16.02
C PHE A 19 -18.90 0.65 16.62
N ASN A 20 -19.07 0.77 17.94
CA ASN A 20 -20.21 0.18 18.67
C ASN A 20 -21.59 0.58 18.10
N SER A 21 -21.70 1.74 17.44
CA SER A 21 -22.96 2.25 16.90
C SER A 21 -23.48 1.55 15.63
N TYR A 22 -22.68 0.72 14.96
CA TYR A 22 -23.06 0.13 13.66
C TYR A 22 -23.28 -1.39 13.66
N ILE A 23 -23.04 -2.06 14.78
CA ILE A 23 -23.05 -3.52 14.89
C ILE A 23 -24.43 -4.13 14.55
N THR A 24 -25.52 -3.49 14.99
CA THR A 24 -26.89 -3.94 14.71
C THR A 24 -27.21 -3.89 13.21
N TYR A 25 -26.83 -2.82 12.51
CA TYR A 25 -27.04 -2.70 11.07
C TYR A 25 -26.30 -3.79 10.29
N TYR A 26 -25.06 -4.10 10.64
CA TYR A 26 -24.33 -5.20 10.01
C TYR A 26 -25.05 -6.53 10.20
N ASN A 27 -25.55 -6.79 11.41
CA ASN A 27 -26.27 -8.02 11.70
C ASN A 27 -27.55 -8.16 10.85
N ASP A 28 -28.32 -7.08 10.72
CA ASP A 28 -29.54 -7.07 9.93
C ASP A 28 -29.25 -7.22 8.43
N ILE A 29 -28.20 -6.57 7.92
CA ILE A 29 -27.74 -6.74 6.54
C ILE A 29 -27.33 -8.19 6.28
N PHE A 30 -26.54 -8.81 7.16
CA PHE A 30 -26.13 -10.20 6.96
C PHE A 30 -27.28 -11.19 7.07
N LYS A 31 -28.22 -10.98 7.98
CA LYS A 31 -29.45 -11.79 8.02
C LYS A 31 -30.23 -11.67 6.72
N LEU A 32 -30.37 -10.47 6.18
CA LEU A 32 -31.05 -10.24 4.91
C LEU A 32 -30.32 -10.96 3.75
N MET A 33 -28.99 -10.91 3.71
CA MET A 33 -28.21 -11.66 2.71
C MET A 33 -28.41 -13.17 2.85
N LEU A 34 -28.37 -13.70 4.08
CA LEU A 34 -28.54 -15.13 4.36
C LEU A 34 -29.95 -15.64 4.05
N GLN A 35 -30.97 -14.80 4.19
CA GLN A 35 -32.34 -15.12 3.78
C GLN A 35 -32.49 -15.19 2.24
N ASN A 36 -31.52 -14.65 1.49
CA ASN A 36 -31.56 -14.55 0.03
C ASN A 36 -30.30 -15.17 -0.60
N PRO A 37 -30.11 -16.50 -0.53
CA PRO A 37 -28.87 -17.16 -0.97
C PRO A 37 -28.55 -16.92 -2.46
N ASN A 38 -29.56 -16.75 -3.31
CA ASN A 38 -29.38 -16.40 -4.73
C ASN A 38 -28.58 -15.11 -4.91
N PHE A 39 -28.78 -14.11 -4.03
CA PHE A 39 -27.99 -12.88 -4.06
C PHE A 39 -26.50 -13.16 -3.84
N ILE A 40 -26.17 -14.06 -2.91
CA ILE A 40 -24.78 -14.44 -2.61
C ILE A 40 -24.18 -15.22 -3.79
N HIS A 41 -24.95 -16.12 -4.42
CA HIS A 41 -24.52 -16.87 -5.60
C HIS A 41 -24.28 -15.99 -6.83
N ASN A 42 -25.02 -14.88 -6.95
CA ASN A 42 -24.91 -13.92 -8.05
C ASN A 42 -23.73 -12.94 -7.88
N VAL A 43 -23.02 -12.98 -6.76
CA VAL A 43 -21.76 -12.25 -6.55
C VAL A 43 -20.62 -13.03 -7.19
N ARG A 44 -19.82 -12.36 -8.02
CA ARG A 44 -18.62 -12.98 -8.64
C ARG A 44 -17.40 -12.89 -7.73
N ASN A 45 -17.18 -11.75 -7.08
CA ASN A 45 -16.06 -11.53 -6.17
C ASN A 45 -16.56 -10.95 -4.84
N LEU A 46 -16.31 -11.64 -3.73
CA LEU A 46 -16.67 -11.19 -2.39
C LEU A 46 -15.41 -10.73 -1.65
N ASN A 47 -15.20 -9.43 -1.49
CA ASN A 47 -14.12 -8.90 -0.66
C ASN A 47 -14.64 -8.64 0.74
N LEU A 48 -14.01 -9.27 1.72
CA LEU A 48 -14.38 -9.10 3.12
C LEU A 48 -13.29 -8.26 3.79
N TYR A 49 -13.69 -7.25 4.54
CA TYR A 49 -12.80 -6.47 5.37
C TYR A 49 -13.45 -6.34 6.72
N ILE A 50 -12.82 -6.95 7.73
CA ILE A 50 -13.34 -6.93 9.07
C ILE A 50 -12.27 -6.23 9.90
N ASN A 51 -12.50 -4.96 10.19
CA ASN A 51 -11.64 -4.23 11.10
C ASN A 51 -12.05 -4.58 12.53
N GLY A 52 -11.34 -5.53 13.15
CA GLY A 52 -11.55 -5.91 14.54
C GLY A 52 -10.68 -5.07 15.45
N ASN A 53 -11.12 -3.89 15.88
CA ASN A 53 -10.50 -3.22 17.01
C ASN A 53 -10.80 -4.04 18.28
N SER A 54 -9.79 -4.24 19.12
CA SER A 54 -9.91 -4.91 20.42
C SER A 54 -10.83 -4.19 21.42
N ILE A 55 -11.39 -3.04 21.03
CA ILE A 55 -12.19 -2.12 21.88
C ILE A 55 -13.70 -2.39 21.74
N VAL A 56 -14.12 -3.49 21.09
CA VAL A 56 -15.54 -3.87 21.10
C VAL A 56 -15.94 -4.23 22.54
N ARG A 57 -16.73 -3.36 23.17
CA ARG A 57 -17.25 -3.55 24.53
C ARG A 57 -18.19 -4.76 24.62
N ASN A 58 -18.80 -5.17 23.50
CA ASN A 58 -19.76 -6.26 23.45
C ASN A 58 -19.25 -7.48 22.63
N LYS A 59 -18.60 -8.43 23.32
CA LYS A 59 -18.00 -9.62 22.68
C LYS A 59 -19.01 -10.55 21.99
N SER A 60 -20.28 -10.55 22.42
CA SER A 60 -21.30 -11.48 21.92
C SER A 60 -21.80 -11.10 20.52
N GLU A 61 -22.11 -9.82 20.28
CA GLU A 61 -22.58 -9.34 18.98
C GLU A 61 -21.50 -9.48 17.90
N TYR A 62 -20.24 -9.25 18.27
CA TYR A 62 -19.12 -9.48 17.37
C TYR A 62 -18.97 -10.96 16.99
N LYS A 63 -19.22 -11.88 17.93
CA LYS A 63 -19.24 -13.33 17.65
C LYS A 63 -20.36 -13.69 16.67
N LEU A 64 -21.53 -13.04 16.79
CA LEU A 64 -22.66 -13.25 15.88
C LEU A 64 -22.36 -12.75 14.46
N ILE A 65 -21.79 -11.56 14.32
CA ILE A 65 -21.34 -11.04 13.01
C ILE A 65 -20.36 -12.01 12.36
N LYS A 66 -19.37 -12.48 13.12
CA LYS A 66 -18.39 -13.46 12.64
C LYS A 66 -19.05 -14.74 12.16
N TYR A 67 -20.06 -15.22 12.88
CA TYR A 67 -20.84 -16.41 12.49
C TYR A 67 -21.59 -16.21 11.16
N HIS A 68 -22.28 -15.07 10.99
CA HIS A 68 -22.99 -14.80 9.74
C HIS A 68 -22.05 -14.64 8.54
N ILE A 69 -20.87 -14.04 8.75
CA ILE A 69 -19.88 -13.92 7.67
C ILE A 69 -19.40 -15.29 7.22
N LEU A 70 -19.13 -16.20 8.17
CA LEU A 70 -18.77 -17.58 7.84
C LEU A 70 -19.86 -18.24 7.00
N GLN A 71 -21.13 -18.08 7.38
CA GLN A 71 -22.23 -18.64 6.59
C GLN A 71 -22.31 -18.03 5.18
N ILE A 72 -22.12 -16.71 5.03
CA ILE A 72 -22.12 -16.04 3.73
C ILE A 72 -20.96 -16.56 2.87
N THR A 73 -19.78 -16.74 3.46
CA THR A 73 -18.62 -17.27 2.74
C THR A 73 -18.84 -18.71 2.31
N ASP A 74 -19.41 -19.54 3.18
CA ASP A 74 -19.73 -20.95 2.91
C ASP A 74 -20.72 -21.09 1.74
N LEU A 75 -21.70 -20.19 1.66
CA LEU A 75 -22.66 -20.13 0.55
C LEU A 75 -22.01 -19.70 -0.78
N HIS A 76 -20.90 -18.97 -0.74
CA HIS A 76 -20.23 -18.44 -1.92
C HIS A 76 -19.24 -19.46 -2.53
N GLN A 77 -19.78 -20.46 -3.23
CA GLN A 77 -19.00 -21.60 -3.77
C GLN A 77 -17.88 -21.23 -4.78
N ASN A 78 -17.97 -20.09 -5.47
CA ASN A 78 -17.02 -19.68 -6.52
C ASN A 78 -16.16 -18.48 -6.11
N LEU A 79 -15.75 -18.42 -4.84
CA LEU A 79 -14.95 -17.30 -4.34
C LEU A 79 -13.63 -17.19 -5.12
N LYS A 80 -13.42 -16.07 -5.81
CA LYS A 80 -12.17 -15.82 -6.56
C LYS A 80 -11.13 -15.03 -5.79
N ARG A 81 -11.57 -14.24 -4.81
CA ARG A 81 -10.71 -13.35 -4.06
C ARG A 81 -11.19 -13.18 -2.64
N ILE A 82 -10.26 -13.08 -1.70
CA ILE A 82 -10.55 -12.77 -0.31
C ILE A 82 -9.53 -11.77 0.25
N SER A 83 -10.01 -10.86 1.09
CA SER A 83 -9.20 -9.96 1.91
C SER A 83 -9.41 -10.35 3.37
N LEU A 84 -8.34 -10.43 4.15
CA LEU A 84 -8.35 -10.85 5.54
C LEU A 84 -7.58 -9.83 6.35
N SER A 85 -8.16 -9.36 7.44
CA SER A 85 -7.56 -8.31 8.26
C SER A 85 -7.59 -8.60 9.74
N TYR A 86 -6.56 -8.16 10.48
CA TYR A 86 -6.48 -8.26 11.93
C TYR A 86 -6.77 -9.69 12.45
N ASN A 87 -7.65 -9.82 13.45
CA ASN A 87 -7.97 -11.07 14.13
C ASN A 87 -8.94 -12.00 13.37
N ASN A 88 -9.16 -11.76 12.07
CA ASN A 88 -10.14 -12.53 11.31
C ASN A 88 -9.53 -13.75 10.64
N PHE A 89 -8.20 -13.81 10.47
CA PHE A 89 -7.57 -14.94 9.82
C PHE A 89 -7.96 -16.29 10.46
N THR A 90 -7.96 -16.40 11.79
CA THR A 90 -8.30 -17.64 12.51
C THR A 90 -9.70 -18.18 12.17
N LEU A 91 -10.65 -17.30 11.82
CA LEU A 91 -12.00 -17.74 11.42
C LEU A 91 -12.01 -18.36 10.03
N TYR A 92 -11.31 -17.72 9.10
CA TYR A 92 -11.20 -18.24 7.74
C TYR A 92 -10.26 -19.43 7.66
N GLN A 93 -9.34 -19.57 8.61
CA GLN A 93 -8.45 -20.70 8.69
C GLN A 93 -9.22 -22.02 8.82
N SER A 94 -10.25 -22.09 9.67
CA SER A 94 -11.09 -23.29 9.78
C SER A 94 -11.86 -23.56 8.50
N LEU A 95 -12.31 -22.51 7.83
CA LEU A 95 -13.05 -22.63 6.57
C LEU A 95 -12.16 -23.14 5.43
N LEU A 96 -10.99 -22.54 5.27
CA LEU A 96 -10.00 -22.89 4.25
C LEU A 96 -9.37 -24.28 4.48
N LEU A 97 -9.44 -24.82 5.70
CA LEU A 97 -9.02 -26.19 6.01
C LEU A 97 -10.15 -27.22 5.80
N SER A 98 -11.41 -26.77 5.68
CA SER A 98 -12.55 -27.66 5.52
C SER A 98 -12.55 -28.29 4.13
N LYS A 99 -12.66 -29.62 4.08
CA LYS A 99 -12.73 -30.36 2.80
C LYS A 99 -14.01 -30.05 2.01
N ASP A 100 -15.06 -29.61 2.72
CA ASP A 100 -16.37 -29.33 2.14
C ASP A 100 -16.45 -27.92 1.54
N TYR A 101 -15.41 -27.11 1.71
CA TYR A 101 -15.38 -25.74 1.20
C TYR A 101 -14.88 -25.70 -0.25
N ASN A 102 -15.80 -25.43 -1.18
CA ASN A 102 -15.59 -25.61 -2.62
C ASN A 102 -14.70 -24.55 -3.32
N CYS A 103 -14.12 -23.57 -2.61
CA CYS A 103 -13.38 -22.50 -3.27
C CYS A 103 -11.95 -22.88 -3.70
N SER A 104 -11.46 -24.07 -3.37
CA SER A 104 -10.09 -24.50 -3.65
C SER A 104 -9.67 -24.38 -5.11
N ASN A 105 -10.62 -24.54 -6.03
CA ASN A 105 -10.39 -24.43 -7.49
C ASN A 105 -10.78 -23.07 -8.08
N THR A 106 -11.33 -22.15 -7.28
CA THR A 106 -11.77 -20.83 -7.76
C THR A 106 -10.98 -19.69 -7.14
N LEU A 107 -10.50 -19.86 -5.91
CA LEU A 107 -9.81 -18.82 -5.15
C LEU A 107 -8.44 -18.55 -5.75
N ASN A 108 -8.35 -17.41 -6.41
CA ASN A 108 -7.18 -16.95 -7.14
C ASN A 108 -6.35 -15.95 -6.34
N THR A 109 -6.99 -15.08 -5.56
CA THR A 109 -6.31 -13.99 -4.85
C THR A 109 -6.58 -14.00 -3.35
N ILE A 110 -5.52 -13.92 -2.54
CA ILE A 110 -5.61 -13.73 -1.09
C ILE A 110 -4.85 -12.46 -0.69
N ILE A 111 -5.49 -11.60 0.08
CA ILE A 111 -4.90 -10.39 0.64
C ILE A 111 -4.88 -10.48 2.15
N PHE A 112 -3.70 -10.51 2.75
CA PHE A 112 -3.48 -10.37 4.18
C PHE A 112 -3.19 -8.91 4.51
N TYR A 113 -3.99 -8.31 5.38
CA TYR A 113 -3.86 -6.90 5.77
C TYR A 113 -3.79 -6.75 7.28
N ARG A 114 -2.64 -6.36 7.84
CA ARG A 114 -2.44 -6.17 9.28
C ARG A 114 -2.81 -7.41 10.12
N ILE A 115 -2.50 -8.60 9.62
CA ILE A 115 -2.63 -9.84 10.37
C ILE A 115 -1.37 -10.07 11.19
N ASP A 116 -1.54 -10.55 12.42
CA ASP A 116 -0.43 -11.10 13.20
C ASP A 116 -0.33 -12.61 12.96
N PHE A 117 0.76 -13.05 12.33
CA PHE A 117 0.99 -14.47 12.07
C PHE A 117 1.48 -15.26 13.29
N LYS A 118 1.61 -14.61 14.46
CA LYS A 118 2.05 -15.26 15.69
C LYS A 118 1.16 -16.45 16.06
N GLY A 119 1.77 -17.62 16.19
CA GLY A 119 1.07 -18.85 16.61
C GLY A 119 0.15 -19.44 15.53
N ILE A 120 0.15 -18.90 14.31
CA ILE A 120 -0.61 -19.48 13.20
C ILE A 120 0.12 -20.71 12.66
N VAL A 121 -0.58 -21.84 12.67
CA VAL A 121 -0.08 -23.15 12.20
C VAL A 121 -0.89 -23.65 11.00
N ASN A 122 -0.41 -24.67 10.27
CA ASN A 122 -1.12 -25.26 9.12
C ASN A 122 -1.37 -24.32 7.93
N LEU A 123 -0.62 -23.22 7.79
CA LEU A 123 -0.71 -22.37 6.58
C LEU A 123 -0.31 -23.16 5.33
N ASN A 124 0.70 -24.01 5.44
CA ASN A 124 1.13 -24.89 4.37
C ASN A 124 -0.03 -25.74 3.83
N LYS A 125 -0.81 -26.37 4.72
CA LYS A 125 -1.97 -27.19 4.34
C LYS A 125 -3.03 -26.38 3.59
N ILE A 126 -3.27 -25.14 4.01
CA ILE A 126 -4.23 -24.24 3.35
C ILE A 126 -3.75 -23.95 1.92
N PHE A 127 -2.52 -23.47 1.75
CA PHE A 127 -2.02 -23.13 0.43
C PHE A 127 -1.90 -24.34 -0.49
N GLU A 128 -1.57 -25.52 0.04
CA GLU A 128 -1.53 -26.76 -0.75
C GLU A 128 -2.89 -27.16 -1.32
N GLN A 129 -3.98 -26.87 -0.62
CA GLN A 129 -5.32 -27.18 -1.09
C GLN A 129 -5.81 -26.21 -2.18
N LEU A 130 -5.26 -25.00 -2.23
CA LEU A 130 -5.66 -23.98 -3.21
C LEU A 130 -4.98 -24.23 -4.56
N ASN A 131 -5.73 -24.76 -5.51
CA ASN A 131 -5.22 -25.13 -6.84
C ASN A 131 -5.19 -23.96 -7.82
N ALA A 132 -6.04 -22.95 -7.63
CA ALA A 132 -6.18 -21.82 -8.54
C ALA A 132 -5.47 -20.53 -8.04
N LEU A 133 -4.71 -20.61 -6.94
CA LEU A 133 -4.09 -19.45 -6.31
C LEU A 133 -2.97 -18.87 -7.19
N GLU A 134 -3.19 -17.66 -7.69
CA GLU A 134 -2.28 -16.93 -8.58
C GLU A 134 -1.66 -15.70 -7.92
N SER A 135 -2.28 -15.20 -6.84
CA SER A 135 -1.86 -13.96 -6.21
C SER A 135 -2.01 -13.97 -4.69
N VAL A 136 -0.89 -13.79 -3.99
CA VAL A 136 -0.86 -13.54 -2.55
C VAL A 136 -0.32 -12.15 -2.28
N HIS A 137 -0.98 -11.41 -1.40
CA HIS A 137 -0.56 -10.07 -0.97
C HIS A 137 -0.41 -10.05 0.54
N ILE A 138 0.74 -9.58 1.03
CA ILE A 138 1.03 -9.39 2.45
C ILE A 138 1.22 -7.90 2.68
N ILE A 139 0.30 -7.28 3.41
CA ILE A 139 0.25 -5.83 3.60
C ILE A 139 0.23 -5.49 5.10
N TYR A 140 1.33 -4.93 5.59
CA TYR A 140 1.50 -4.49 6.97
C TYR A 140 1.22 -5.56 8.03
N CYS A 141 1.44 -6.84 7.70
CA CYS A 141 1.32 -7.95 8.64
C CYS A 141 2.53 -8.02 9.59
N SER A 142 2.34 -8.63 10.76
CA SER A 142 3.36 -8.86 11.79
C SER A 142 3.67 -10.35 11.97
N SER A 143 4.74 -10.65 12.69
CA SER A 143 5.28 -11.99 12.90
C SER A 143 5.67 -12.70 11.61
N LEU A 144 6.24 -11.95 10.66
CA LEU A 144 6.85 -12.49 9.43
C LEU A 144 8.24 -13.08 9.72
N ASN A 145 8.28 -13.99 10.70
CA ASN A 145 9.49 -14.61 11.20
C ASN A 145 9.68 -16.02 10.62
N THR A 146 10.76 -16.67 11.05
CA THR A 146 11.13 -18.03 10.61
C THR A 146 9.97 -19.03 10.72
N GLY A 147 9.12 -18.97 11.75
CA GLY A 147 7.99 -19.88 11.90
C GLY A 147 6.91 -19.71 10.82
N PHE A 148 6.67 -18.48 10.37
CA PHE A 148 5.79 -18.20 9.23
C PHE A 148 6.48 -18.61 7.92
N ILE A 149 7.72 -18.19 7.70
CA ILE A 149 8.44 -18.45 6.45
C ILE A 149 8.65 -19.95 6.18
N GLN A 150 8.96 -20.75 7.20
CA GLN A 150 9.13 -22.20 7.05
C GLN A 150 7.85 -22.89 6.57
N GLN A 151 6.67 -22.38 6.93
CA GLN A 151 5.40 -22.89 6.41
C GLN A 151 5.19 -22.54 4.92
N ILE A 152 5.80 -21.47 4.43
CA ILE A 152 5.69 -21.04 3.03
C ILE A 152 6.70 -21.77 2.14
N ILE A 153 7.96 -21.86 2.56
CA ILE A 153 9.00 -22.51 1.75
C ILE A 153 8.89 -24.04 1.74
N SER A 154 8.08 -24.62 2.64
CA SER A 154 7.76 -26.06 2.63
C SER A 154 6.64 -26.44 1.66
N LEU A 155 6.09 -25.47 0.92
CA LEU A 155 5.09 -25.72 -0.11
C LEU A 155 5.70 -26.45 -1.30
N THR A 156 4.98 -27.43 -1.82
CA THR A 156 5.29 -28.13 -3.07
C THR A 156 4.92 -27.30 -4.30
N LYS A 157 3.98 -26.36 -4.14
CA LYS A 157 3.52 -25.42 -5.17
C LYS A 157 4.18 -24.05 -5.01
N PRO A 158 4.41 -23.30 -6.12
CA PRO A 158 4.97 -21.96 -6.03
C PRO A 158 4.10 -21.01 -5.22
N PHE A 159 4.69 -20.32 -4.25
CA PHE A 159 4.03 -19.26 -3.51
C PHE A 159 4.11 -17.94 -4.29
N LYS A 160 3.04 -17.59 -5.01
CA LYS A 160 3.01 -16.42 -5.89
C LYS A 160 2.75 -15.12 -5.13
N LEU A 161 3.76 -14.65 -4.37
CA LEU A 161 3.70 -13.38 -3.65
C LEU A 161 3.77 -12.19 -4.63
N ARG A 162 2.65 -11.48 -4.81
CA ARG A 162 2.54 -10.32 -5.70
C ARG A 162 2.76 -8.99 -5.00
N SER A 163 2.52 -8.91 -3.70
CA SER A 163 2.75 -7.68 -2.94
C SER A 163 3.27 -7.94 -1.54
N LEU A 164 4.28 -7.16 -1.13
CA LEU A 164 4.90 -7.24 0.17
C LEU A 164 5.14 -5.85 0.71
N PHE A 165 4.27 -5.39 1.63
CA PHE A 165 4.37 -4.08 2.26
C PHE A 165 4.72 -4.24 3.73
N LEU A 166 5.89 -3.77 4.12
CA LEU A 166 6.48 -3.96 5.44
C LEU A 166 6.49 -2.65 6.23
N ASN A 167 6.32 -2.74 7.55
CA ASN A 167 6.49 -1.61 8.46
C ASN A 167 7.26 -1.99 9.73
N GLU A 168 7.45 -1.06 10.67
CA GLU A 168 8.24 -1.31 11.87
C GLU A 168 7.63 -2.38 12.79
N ARG A 169 6.36 -2.74 12.57
CA ARG A 169 5.62 -3.78 13.29
C ARG A 169 5.70 -5.15 12.63
N SER A 170 6.33 -5.27 11.46
CA SER A 170 6.36 -6.53 10.72
C SER A 170 7.11 -7.67 11.42
N GLN A 171 8.01 -7.35 12.36
CA GLN A 171 8.79 -8.33 13.14
C GLN A 171 9.47 -9.36 12.24
N ILE A 172 10.22 -8.88 11.26
CA ILE A 172 10.96 -9.70 10.29
C ILE A 172 12.31 -10.14 10.85
N ASP A 173 12.79 -11.29 10.40
CA ASP A 173 14.13 -11.81 10.66
C ASP A 173 14.84 -12.22 9.34
N GLU A 174 16.03 -12.79 9.42
CA GLU A 174 16.83 -13.21 8.24
C GLU A 174 16.10 -14.22 7.35
N SER A 175 15.09 -14.94 7.85
CA SER A 175 14.32 -15.88 7.02
C SER A 175 13.53 -15.18 5.91
N LEU A 176 13.27 -13.86 6.01
CA LEU A 176 12.65 -13.09 4.93
C LEU A 176 13.46 -13.16 3.63
N LEU A 177 14.79 -13.33 3.71
CA LEU A 177 15.66 -13.51 2.54
C LEU A 177 15.27 -14.78 1.75
N LEU A 178 14.87 -15.85 2.43
CA LEU A 178 14.41 -17.09 1.80
C LEU A 178 13.05 -16.90 1.10
N LEU A 179 12.13 -16.14 1.71
CA LEU A 179 10.86 -15.81 1.05
C LEU A 179 11.08 -15.03 -0.24
N LEU A 180 11.99 -14.05 -0.20
CA LEU A 180 12.34 -13.26 -1.37
C LEU A 180 13.02 -14.11 -2.45
N GLN A 181 13.82 -15.10 -2.08
CA GLN A 181 14.41 -16.04 -3.03
C GLN A 181 13.33 -16.89 -3.71
N GLU A 182 12.39 -17.46 -2.95
CA GLU A 182 11.36 -18.36 -3.50
C GLU A 182 10.28 -17.62 -4.28
N SER A 183 9.90 -16.42 -3.83
CA SER A 183 8.72 -15.71 -4.32
C SER A 183 9.02 -14.37 -5.00
N GLY A 184 10.26 -13.88 -4.93
CA GLY A 184 10.63 -12.55 -5.43
C GLY A 184 10.38 -12.37 -6.92
N GLY A 185 10.52 -13.43 -7.72
CA GLY A 185 10.23 -13.39 -9.15
C GLY A 185 8.77 -13.03 -9.49
N TYR A 186 7.83 -13.25 -8.57
CA TYR A 186 6.41 -12.92 -8.74
C TYR A 186 6.05 -11.52 -8.23
N LEU A 187 6.94 -10.87 -7.48
CA LEU A 187 6.65 -9.64 -6.76
C LEU A 187 6.51 -8.47 -7.73
N GLU A 188 5.39 -7.74 -7.61
CA GLU A 188 5.06 -6.59 -8.47
C GLU A 188 4.94 -5.30 -7.67
N ASN A 189 4.55 -5.39 -6.39
CA ASN A 189 4.39 -4.22 -5.53
C ASN A 189 5.22 -4.40 -4.26
N PHE A 190 6.08 -3.43 -3.97
CA PHE A 190 6.92 -3.44 -2.79
C PHE A 190 6.86 -2.12 -2.03
N GLU A 191 6.71 -2.22 -0.72
CA GLU A 191 6.78 -1.09 0.20
C GLU A 191 7.61 -1.49 1.41
N CYS A 192 8.53 -0.63 1.82
CA CYS A 192 9.29 -0.87 3.03
C CYS A 192 9.37 0.37 3.92
N LYS A 193 8.95 0.20 5.18
CA LYS A 193 9.05 1.18 6.25
C LYS A 193 9.78 0.56 7.44
N PHE A 194 11.11 0.45 7.35
CA PHE A 194 11.88 -0.27 8.38
C PHE A 194 11.83 0.44 9.74
N GLY A 195 11.76 1.78 9.79
CA GLY A 195 11.92 2.50 11.05
C GLY A 195 13.34 2.37 11.60
N HIS A 196 13.50 2.78 12.87
CA HIS A 196 14.75 2.62 13.62
C HIS A 196 14.92 1.24 14.25
N ASN A 197 13.96 0.33 14.07
CA ASN A 197 13.92 -0.97 14.74
C ASN A 197 14.89 -2.03 14.14
N TYR A 198 15.46 -1.78 12.96
CA TYR A 198 16.36 -2.70 12.28
C TYR A 198 17.74 -2.08 12.07
N SER A 199 18.79 -2.89 12.23
CA SER A 199 20.15 -2.44 11.97
C SER A 199 20.35 -2.09 10.49
N LEU A 200 21.26 -1.15 10.21
CA LEU A 200 21.66 -0.79 8.84
C LEU A 200 22.09 -2.02 8.02
N SER A 201 22.87 -2.93 8.62
CA SER A 201 23.33 -4.15 7.96
C SER A 201 22.17 -5.04 7.52
N PHE A 202 21.15 -5.19 8.37
CA PHE A 202 19.98 -6.00 8.05
C PHE A 202 19.14 -5.36 6.93
N LYS A 203 18.94 -4.03 6.97
CA LYS A 203 18.28 -3.28 5.90
C LYS A 203 18.99 -3.48 4.55
N GLN A 204 20.31 -3.42 4.53
CA GLN A 204 21.13 -3.66 3.34
C GLN A 204 21.00 -5.08 2.80
N GLN A 205 20.97 -6.10 3.66
CA GLN A 205 20.78 -7.49 3.24
C GLN A 205 19.41 -7.72 2.58
N ILE A 206 18.34 -7.16 3.15
CA ILE A 206 17.00 -7.25 2.58
C ILE A 206 16.96 -6.58 1.21
N LEU A 207 17.49 -5.37 1.08
CA LEU A 207 17.52 -4.65 -0.20
C LEU A 207 18.39 -5.33 -1.25
N GLY A 208 19.56 -5.84 -0.87
CA GLY A 208 20.40 -6.65 -1.75
C GLY A 208 19.65 -7.88 -2.27
N SER A 209 18.85 -8.53 -1.42
CA SER A 209 18.02 -9.67 -1.83
C SER A 209 16.86 -9.26 -2.74
N ILE A 210 16.21 -8.13 -2.48
CA ILE A 210 15.17 -7.59 -3.35
C ILE A 210 15.75 -7.26 -4.73
N MET A 211 16.90 -6.58 -4.80
CA MET A 211 17.60 -6.30 -6.05
C MET A 211 17.95 -7.58 -6.81
N LYS A 212 18.35 -8.63 -6.08
CA LYS A 212 18.72 -9.92 -6.66
C LYS A 212 17.52 -10.67 -7.23
N TYR A 213 16.42 -10.77 -6.48
CA TYR A 213 15.33 -11.70 -6.79
C TYR A 213 14.06 -11.05 -7.38
N CYS A 214 13.81 -9.77 -7.12
CA CYS A 214 12.53 -9.12 -7.44
C CYS A 214 12.56 -8.35 -8.76
N LYS A 215 12.52 -9.03 -9.91
CA LYS A 215 12.71 -8.41 -11.25
C LYS A 215 11.49 -7.71 -11.87
N ASN A 216 10.31 -7.83 -11.27
CA ASN A 216 9.04 -7.43 -11.87
C ASN A 216 8.32 -6.29 -11.13
N ILE A 217 9.06 -5.49 -10.34
CA ILE A 217 8.46 -4.40 -9.56
C ILE A 217 7.88 -3.32 -10.49
N LYS A 218 6.59 -3.05 -10.29
CA LYS A 218 5.80 -2.01 -10.95
C LYS A 218 5.45 -0.86 -10.00
N PHE A 219 5.26 -1.18 -8.72
CA PHE A 219 5.03 -0.20 -7.65
C PHE A 219 6.13 -0.29 -6.61
N LEU A 220 6.78 0.84 -6.36
CA LEU A 220 7.77 1.00 -5.32
C LEU A 220 7.40 2.16 -4.41
N TYR A 221 7.17 1.85 -3.13
CA TYR A 221 7.11 2.85 -2.08
C TYR A 221 8.35 2.71 -1.19
N SER A 222 9.12 3.79 -1.13
CA SER A 222 10.30 3.90 -0.30
C SER A 222 10.11 4.98 0.77
N CYS A 223 10.43 4.64 2.02
CA CYS A 223 10.70 5.63 3.04
C CYS A 223 11.95 5.28 3.85
N GLU A 224 12.58 6.32 4.39
CA GLU A 224 13.67 6.26 5.39
C GLU A 224 14.91 5.47 4.96
N PHE A 225 15.84 6.18 4.32
CA PHE A 225 17.15 5.63 4.07
C PHE A 225 18.23 6.60 4.52
N GLU A 226 19.03 6.15 5.48
CA GLU A 226 20.40 6.64 5.68
C GLU A 226 21.11 6.67 4.31
N ASN A 227 22.00 7.64 4.08
CA ASN A 227 22.64 7.89 2.78
C ASN A 227 23.10 6.62 2.04
N THR A 228 23.68 5.65 2.75
CA THR A 228 24.19 4.39 2.17
C THR A 228 23.09 3.53 1.55
N ILE A 229 21.91 3.48 2.17
CA ILE A 229 20.81 2.66 1.67
C ILE A 229 20.15 3.32 0.45
N MET A 230 20.14 4.65 0.40
CA MET A 230 19.57 5.39 -0.71
C MET A 230 20.28 5.08 -2.04
N TYR A 231 21.60 4.94 -2.07
CA TYR A 231 22.32 4.55 -3.30
C TYR A 231 21.86 3.19 -3.82
N LEU A 232 21.71 2.20 -2.94
CA LEU A 232 21.17 0.88 -3.31
C LEU A 232 19.74 0.98 -3.86
N MET A 233 18.92 1.89 -3.33
CA MET A 233 17.57 2.12 -3.85
C MET A 233 17.56 2.78 -5.22
N LEU A 234 18.46 3.72 -5.48
CA LEU A 234 18.61 4.34 -6.80
C LEU A 234 19.08 3.31 -7.83
N GLU A 235 20.06 2.47 -7.48
CA GLU A 235 20.49 1.33 -8.31
C GLU A 235 19.33 0.36 -8.56
N PHE A 236 18.50 0.11 -7.55
CA PHE A 236 17.34 -0.75 -7.69
C PHE A 236 16.30 -0.17 -8.67
N ILE A 237 15.99 1.13 -8.57
CA ILE A 237 15.09 1.82 -9.49
C ILE A 237 15.62 1.75 -10.92
N GLU A 238 16.90 2.04 -11.12
CA GLU A 238 17.55 1.95 -12.42
C GLU A 238 17.44 0.54 -13.02
N SER A 239 17.62 -0.49 -12.18
CA SER A 239 17.54 -1.89 -12.61
C SER A 239 16.12 -2.33 -13.04
N MET A 240 15.08 -1.64 -12.56
CA MET A 240 13.66 -1.95 -12.85
C MET A 240 12.99 -0.92 -13.76
N LYS A 241 13.74 -0.01 -14.37
CA LYS A 241 13.18 1.13 -15.10
C LYS A 241 12.19 0.77 -16.21
N GLN A 242 12.27 -0.44 -16.78
CA GLN A 242 11.36 -0.91 -17.81
C GLN A 242 9.98 -1.34 -17.27
N ASN A 243 9.92 -1.74 -16.00
CA ASN A 243 8.72 -2.28 -15.36
C ASN A 243 8.07 -1.27 -14.39
N LEU A 244 8.86 -0.38 -13.81
CA LEU A 244 8.42 0.57 -12.80
C LEU A 244 7.45 1.60 -13.40
N ASN A 245 6.26 1.71 -12.82
CA ASN A 245 5.21 2.61 -13.29
C ASN A 245 4.70 3.55 -12.18
N TYR A 246 4.85 3.14 -10.92
CA TYR A 246 4.45 3.91 -9.76
C TYR A 246 5.61 4.00 -8.77
N LEU A 247 5.99 5.22 -8.41
CA LEU A 247 7.07 5.48 -7.48
C LEU A 247 6.64 6.47 -6.41
N THR A 248 6.91 6.13 -5.15
CA THR A 248 6.74 7.06 -4.02
C THR A 248 8.01 7.11 -3.20
N PHE A 249 8.48 8.33 -2.95
CA PHE A 249 9.52 8.63 -1.97
C PHE A 249 8.92 9.47 -0.85
N SER A 250 9.06 9.02 0.40
CA SER A 250 8.50 9.72 1.56
C SER A 250 9.48 9.76 2.72
N VAL A 251 9.61 10.93 3.34
CA VAL A 251 10.15 11.09 4.70
C VAL A 251 9.04 10.82 5.73
N PHE A 252 9.36 10.21 6.86
CA PHE A 252 8.40 9.91 7.93
C PHE A 252 8.13 11.12 8.81
N ASN A 253 6.99 11.12 9.49
CA ASN A 253 6.61 12.24 10.35
C ASN A 253 7.50 12.39 11.59
N ASP A 254 7.97 11.29 12.17
CA ASP A 254 8.75 11.33 13.41
C ASP A 254 10.10 12.05 13.22
N ASP A 255 10.67 11.99 12.01
CA ASP A 255 11.87 12.75 11.62
C ASP A 255 11.61 14.26 11.52
N ILE A 256 10.39 14.68 11.15
CA ILE A 256 9.98 16.10 11.05
C ILE A 256 9.94 16.76 12.43
N PHE A 257 9.67 15.96 13.47
CA PHE A 257 9.61 16.41 14.88
C PHE A 257 10.94 16.26 15.61
N SER A 258 11.93 15.60 15.01
CA SER A 258 13.28 15.53 15.56
C SER A 258 14.06 16.80 15.20
N ASN A 259 14.58 17.53 16.19
CA ASN A 259 15.36 18.77 16.00
C ASN A 259 16.73 18.55 15.33
N ASN A 260 17.01 17.36 14.79
CA ASN A 260 18.30 17.05 14.17
C ASN A 260 18.25 17.37 12.67
N ASN A 261 18.75 18.56 12.36
CA ASN A 261 18.74 19.25 11.06
C ASN A 261 19.49 18.56 9.89
N ASN A 262 19.90 17.30 9.98
CA ASN A 262 20.70 16.67 8.92
C ASN A 262 19.83 15.94 7.89
N PHE A 263 19.01 16.71 7.15
CA PHE A 263 18.27 16.24 5.97
C PHE A 263 19.13 16.19 4.70
N GLU A 264 20.46 16.04 4.80
CA GLU A 264 21.37 15.98 3.64
C GLU A 264 21.00 14.89 2.63
N TRP A 265 20.29 13.86 3.09
CA TRP A 265 19.87 12.73 2.28
C TRP A 265 18.74 13.15 1.33
N ASN A 266 17.86 14.09 1.71
CA ASN A 266 16.83 14.63 0.82
C ASN A 266 17.45 15.33 -0.38
N SER A 267 18.51 16.11 -0.17
CA SER A 267 19.29 16.72 -1.25
C SER A 267 19.85 15.64 -2.18
N THR A 268 20.40 14.57 -1.62
CA THR A 268 21.01 13.49 -2.41
C THR A 268 19.98 12.68 -3.21
N ILE A 269 18.79 12.40 -2.63
CA ILE A 269 17.67 11.77 -3.36
C ILE A 269 17.28 12.65 -4.53
N ILE A 270 16.97 13.92 -4.29
CA ILE A 270 16.46 14.84 -5.32
C ILE A 270 17.47 14.96 -6.46
N MET A 271 18.75 15.17 -6.16
CA MET A 271 19.79 15.36 -7.18
C MET A 271 19.98 14.14 -8.10
N ASN A 272 19.89 12.92 -7.56
CA ASN A 272 20.16 11.70 -8.32
C ASN A 272 18.91 11.04 -8.90
N LEU A 273 17.76 11.19 -8.27
CA LEU A 273 16.52 10.50 -8.67
C LEU A 273 16.18 10.77 -10.14
N GLY A 274 16.31 12.02 -10.59
CA GLY A 274 15.98 12.41 -11.95
C GLY A 274 16.75 11.64 -13.03
N GLN A 275 17.94 11.12 -12.71
CA GLN A 275 18.79 10.36 -13.65
C GLN A 275 18.34 8.91 -13.84
N VAL A 276 17.69 8.33 -12.82
CA VAL A 276 17.31 6.91 -12.80
C VAL A 276 15.82 6.68 -13.06
N LEU A 277 15.05 7.76 -13.27
CA LEU A 277 13.62 7.63 -13.56
C LEU A 277 13.40 6.94 -14.93
N PRO A 278 12.36 6.08 -15.05
CA PRO A 278 11.87 5.64 -16.35
C PRO A 278 11.46 6.84 -17.21
N SER A 279 11.55 6.71 -18.54
CA SER A 279 11.09 7.75 -19.48
C SER A 279 9.58 8.06 -19.36
N LYS A 280 8.81 7.15 -18.78
CA LYS A 280 7.38 7.34 -18.51
C LYS A 280 6.99 6.72 -17.19
N LEU A 281 6.28 7.50 -16.37
CA LEU A 281 5.64 7.04 -15.13
C LEU A 281 4.14 7.36 -15.15
N GLU A 282 3.32 6.44 -14.67
CA GLU A 282 1.91 6.74 -14.36
C GLU A 282 1.79 7.59 -13.09
N TYR A 283 2.70 7.42 -12.13
CA TYR A 283 2.61 8.10 -10.84
C TYR A 283 3.99 8.30 -10.20
N LEU A 284 4.27 9.54 -9.81
CA LEU A 284 5.40 9.91 -8.96
C LEU A 284 4.90 10.73 -7.78
N ASN A 285 5.16 10.29 -6.56
CA ASN A 285 4.90 11.06 -5.35
C ASN A 285 6.19 11.33 -4.58
N LEU A 286 6.51 12.61 -4.39
CA LEU A 286 7.67 13.08 -3.64
C LEU A 286 7.20 13.79 -2.37
N ARG A 287 7.35 13.13 -1.23
CA ARG A 287 7.11 13.70 0.09
C ARG A 287 8.44 13.94 0.79
N LEU A 288 9.05 15.09 0.53
CA LEU A 288 10.44 15.41 0.92
C LEU A 288 10.55 16.88 1.37
N ARG A 289 11.63 17.23 2.06
CA ARG A 289 12.03 18.63 2.24
C ARG A 289 12.84 19.09 1.04
N ILE A 290 12.31 20.02 0.24
CA ILE A 290 12.91 20.39 -1.05
C ILE A 290 13.68 21.72 -0.93
N LYS A 291 14.93 21.71 -1.39
CA LYS A 291 15.70 22.92 -1.69
C LYS A 291 15.58 23.22 -3.19
N THR A 292 15.39 24.48 -3.55
CA THR A 292 15.21 24.91 -4.94
C THR A 292 16.40 24.56 -5.82
N SER A 293 17.63 24.72 -5.32
CA SER A 293 18.86 24.34 -6.04
C SER A 293 18.89 22.86 -6.46
N ASP A 294 18.52 21.99 -5.53
CA ASP A 294 18.55 20.54 -5.74
C ASP A 294 17.38 20.13 -6.65
N PHE A 295 16.23 20.77 -6.46
CA PHE A 295 15.04 20.55 -7.28
C PHE A 295 15.25 20.94 -8.74
N GLU A 296 15.96 22.03 -9.01
CA GLU A 296 16.32 22.42 -10.36
C GLU A 296 17.19 21.34 -11.04
N VAL A 297 18.14 20.75 -10.31
CA VAL A 297 18.95 19.62 -10.78
C VAL A 297 18.07 18.40 -11.10
N PHE A 298 17.13 18.05 -10.21
CA PHE A 298 16.14 16.98 -10.46
C PHE A 298 15.34 17.23 -11.75
N LEU A 299 14.85 18.45 -11.93
CA LEU A 299 14.02 18.83 -13.07
C LEU A 299 14.78 18.74 -14.40
N LYS A 300 16.05 19.18 -14.40
CA LYS A 300 16.97 19.07 -15.55
C LYS A 300 17.31 17.62 -15.86
N ASN A 301 17.69 16.84 -14.85
CA ASN A 301 18.05 15.43 -15.03
C ASN A 301 16.87 14.58 -15.49
N SER A 302 15.65 14.91 -15.05
CA SER A 302 14.45 14.19 -15.44
C SER A 302 13.83 14.70 -16.74
N GLN A 303 14.42 15.66 -17.46
CA GLN A 303 13.76 16.39 -18.58
C GLN A 303 13.06 15.51 -19.62
N ASP A 304 13.58 14.31 -19.88
CA ASP A 304 13.05 13.36 -20.86
C ASP A 304 12.01 12.37 -20.27
N THR A 305 11.65 12.55 -18.99
CA THR A 305 10.65 11.77 -18.28
C THR A 305 9.28 12.45 -18.34
N PHE A 306 8.28 11.72 -18.83
CA PHE A 306 6.87 12.07 -18.76
C PHE A 306 6.21 11.44 -17.53
N ILE A 307 5.45 12.22 -16.75
CA ILE A 307 4.81 11.74 -15.52
C ILE A 307 3.31 12.03 -15.59
N ASN A 308 2.47 11.00 -15.68
CA ASN A 308 1.02 11.22 -15.79
C ASN A 308 0.46 11.91 -14.53
N LYS A 309 0.84 11.45 -13.33
CA LYS A 309 0.43 12.04 -12.04
C LYS A 309 1.65 12.39 -11.21
N LEU A 310 1.92 13.68 -11.04
CA LEU A 310 2.99 14.19 -10.19
C LEU A 310 2.40 14.76 -8.91
N LEU A 311 2.80 14.20 -7.78
CA LEU A 311 2.46 14.68 -6.44
C LEU A 311 3.72 15.14 -5.74
N ILE A 312 3.66 16.33 -5.13
CA ILE A 312 4.74 16.86 -4.31
C ILE A 312 4.14 17.31 -2.98
N ASN A 313 4.64 16.73 -1.88
CA ASN A 313 4.41 17.20 -0.54
C ASN A 313 5.73 17.75 0.01
N ASN A 314 5.89 19.06 -0.11
CA ASN A 314 7.08 19.79 0.25
C ASN A 314 7.06 20.15 1.74
N ILE A 315 7.83 19.42 2.53
CA ILE A 315 7.84 19.53 3.99
C ILE A 315 8.95 20.49 4.43
N GLU A 316 8.57 21.66 4.92
CA GLU A 316 9.50 22.71 5.38
C GLU A 316 10.57 23.08 4.34
N GLY A 317 10.27 22.88 3.05
CA GLY A 317 11.16 23.23 1.96
C GLY A 317 10.99 24.69 1.52
N GLN A 318 11.74 25.04 0.48
CA GLN A 318 11.63 26.33 -0.19
C GLN A 318 10.49 26.29 -1.21
N ASP A 319 10.00 27.47 -1.61
CA ASP A 319 8.96 27.58 -2.65
C ASP A 319 9.49 27.09 -4.00
N ILE A 320 8.82 26.09 -4.57
CA ILE A 320 9.19 25.44 -5.83
C ILE A 320 8.30 25.83 -7.02
N LEU A 321 7.27 26.67 -6.81
CA LEU A 321 6.22 26.91 -7.79
C LEU A 321 6.79 27.49 -9.10
N LEU A 322 7.74 28.43 -9.02
CA LEU A 322 8.42 29.00 -10.19
C LEU A 322 9.10 27.93 -11.05
N TYR A 323 9.77 26.97 -10.43
CA TYR A 323 10.46 25.87 -11.11
C TYR A 323 9.47 24.88 -11.73
N ILE A 324 8.35 24.60 -11.05
CA ILE A 324 7.27 23.79 -11.61
C ILE A 324 6.71 24.46 -12.87
N LYS A 325 6.44 25.77 -12.82
CA LYS A 325 5.96 26.51 -13.98
C LYS A 325 6.96 26.45 -15.15
N GLU A 326 8.24 26.65 -14.87
CA GLU A 326 9.28 26.69 -15.90
C GLU A 326 9.55 25.32 -16.54
N TYR A 327 9.79 24.29 -15.72
CA TYR A 327 10.31 23.00 -16.19
C TYR A 327 9.23 21.95 -16.40
N ILE A 328 8.06 22.07 -15.75
CA ILE A 328 6.97 21.09 -15.86
C ILE A 328 5.81 21.65 -16.68
N MET A 329 5.28 22.82 -16.33
CA MET A 329 4.10 23.40 -16.96
C MET A 329 4.38 23.81 -18.41
N LYS A 330 5.36 24.69 -18.65
CA LYS A 330 5.72 25.15 -20.00
C LYS A 330 6.17 24.02 -20.92
N LYS A 331 6.73 22.95 -20.34
CA LYS A 331 7.18 21.76 -21.07
C LYS A 331 6.10 20.67 -21.21
N ARG A 332 4.92 20.86 -20.61
CA ARG A 332 3.78 19.93 -20.64
C ARG A 332 4.15 18.48 -20.25
N ARG A 333 5.01 18.33 -19.25
CA ARG A 333 5.57 17.02 -18.83
C ARG A 333 4.66 16.20 -17.91
N VAL A 334 3.55 16.80 -17.47
CA VAL A 334 2.59 16.18 -16.56
C VAL A 334 1.16 16.36 -17.06
N LYS A 335 0.26 15.46 -16.65
CA LYS A 335 -1.19 15.59 -16.92
C LYS A 335 -1.97 15.97 -15.68
N TYR A 336 -1.63 15.39 -14.53
CA TYR A 336 -2.23 15.70 -13.24
C TYR A 336 -1.14 16.14 -12.27
N LEU A 337 -1.40 17.21 -11.54
CA LEU A 337 -0.47 17.81 -10.60
C LEU A 337 -1.14 18.04 -9.25
N ALA A 338 -0.49 17.67 -8.17
CA ALA A 338 -0.85 18.12 -6.83
C ALA A 338 0.39 18.55 -6.06
N ILE A 339 0.34 19.75 -5.49
CA ILE A 339 1.41 20.28 -4.65
C ILE A 339 0.81 20.71 -3.32
N MET A 340 1.42 20.24 -2.24
CA MET A 340 1.13 20.65 -0.88
C MET A 340 2.43 21.07 -0.19
N ASP A 341 2.46 22.27 0.35
CA ASP A 341 3.52 22.75 1.22
C ASP A 341 3.09 22.58 2.67
N TYR A 342 3.94 21.98 3.49
CA TYR A 342 3.72 21.79 4.92
C TYR A 342 4.79 22.55 5.70
N PHE A 343 4.43 23.49 6.56
CA PHE A 343 5.40 24.38 7.20
C PHE A 343 5.07 24.64 8.67
N LYS A 344 6.12 24.91 9.45
CA LYS A 344 6.01 25.34 10.85
C LYS A 344 5.52 26.79 10.91
N ASN A 345 4.50 27.01 11.71
CA ASN A 345 4.01 28.33 12.09
C ASN A 345 4.17 28.49 13.61
N THR A 346 4.79 29.58 14.03
CA THR A 346 4.95 29.91 15.45
C THR A 346 4.11 31.15 15.72
N PRO A 347 2.87 31.01 16.22
CA PRO A 347 2.06 32.16 16.60
C PRO A 347 2.81 32.94 17.68
N GLY A 348 2.88 34.27 17.53
CA GLY A 348 3.63 35.14 18.42
C GLY A 348 3.33 34.86 19.90
N ASN A 349 4.39 34.70 20.70
CA ASN A 349 4.39 34.47 22.15
C ASN A 349 3.82 33.12 22.68
N THR A 350 3.91 32.04 21.91
CA THR A 350 3.75 30.68 22.49
C THR A 350 4.91 29.78 22.11
N ASN A 351 5.33 28.89 23.03
CA ASN A 351 6.25 27.79 22.72
C ASN A 351 5.56 26.65 21.93
N ASN A 352 4.35 26.89 21.43
CA ASN A 352 3.57 25.90 20.70
C ASN A 352 3.87 26.02 19.20
N VAL A 353 4.55 25.03 18.65
CA VAL A 353 4.70 24.87 17.20
C VAL A 353 3.38 24.38 16.63
N ILE A 354 2.74 25.20 15.79
CA ILE A 354 1.59 24.79 14.99
C ILE A 354 2.10 24.47 13.59
N TYR A 355 1.58 23.43 12.98
CA TYR A 355 1.89 23.12 11.59
C TYR A 355 0.72 23.52 10.72
N ASP A 356 1.02 24.20 9.62
CA ASP A 356 0.05 24.63 8.64
C ASP A 356 0.39 24.00 7.28
N SER A 357 -0.60 23.96 6.39
CA SER A 357 -0.45 23.39 5.06
C SER A 357 -1.14 24.25 4.02
N LYS A 358 -0.46 24.48 2.90
CA LYS A 358 -1.00 25.18 1.74
C LYS A 358 -1.01 24.22 0.56
N GLN A 359 -2.13 24.14 -0.16
CA GLN A 359 -2.21 23.34 -1.38
C GLN A 359 -2.39 24.23 -2.60
N LEU A 360 -1.72 23.88 -3.70
CA LEU A 360 -1.87 24.54 -5.00
C LEU A 360 -3.32 24.50 -5.49
N PHE A 361 -4.05 23.43 -5.16
CA PHE A 361 -5.46 23.25 -5.54
C PHE A 361 -6.39 24.39 -5.07
N PHE A 362 -6.06 25.07 -3.97
CA PHE A 362 -6.87 26.17 -3.43
C PHE A 362 -6.47 27.55 -3.96
N LEU A 363 -5.49 27.63 -4.87
CA LEU A 363 -5.06 28.89 -5.50
C LEU A 363 -5.72 29.02 -6.87
N GLU A 364 -6.90 29.63 -6.92
CA GLU A 364 -7.73 29.68 -8.14
C GLU A 364 -6.97 30.23 -9.36
N ASP A 365 -6.30 31.38 -9.23
CA ASP A 365 -5.53 32.00 -10.32
C ASP A 365 -4.43 31.07 -10.85
N GLU A 366 -3.74 30.36 -9.95
CA GLU A 366 -2.70 29.40 -10.30
C GLU A 366 -3.29 28.18 -11.01
N VAL A 367 -4.38 27.62 -10.50
CA VAL A 367 -5.08 26.48 -11.11
C VAL A 367 -5.55 26.81 -12.52
N GLU A 368 -6.09 28.01 -12.75
CA GLU A 368 -6.48 28.45 -14.08
C GLU A 368 -5.26 28.62 -15.01
N GLU A 369 -4.13 29.14 -14.52
CA GLU A 369 -2.89 29.21 -15.30
C GLU A 369 -2.44 27.81 -15.76
N PHE A 370 -2.38 26.83 -14.84
CA PHE A 370 -2.03 25.44 -15.21
C PHE A 370 -3.02 24.82 -16.20
N ARG A 371 -4.31 25.17 -16.11
CA ARG A 371 -5.35 24.67 -17.02
C ARG A 371 -5.09 25.12 -18.46
N LEU A 372 -4.53 26.30 -18.69
CA LEU A 372 -4.15 26.79 -20.03
C LEU A 372 -3.06 25.92 -20.70
N TYR A 373 -2.34 25.11 -19.92
CA TYR A 373 -1.32 24.16 -20.39
C TYR A 373 -1.81 22.71 -20.41
N ASP A 374 -3.14 22.48 -20.32
CA ASP A 374 -3.77 21.16 -20.26
C ASP A 374 -3.39 20.33 -19.01
N ILE A 375 -2.94 20.98 -17.94
CA ILE A 375 -2.57 20.34 -16.66
C ILE A 375 -3.73 20.45 -15.68
N LYS A 376 -4.15 19.30 -15.14
CA LYS A 376 -5.22 19.23 -14.14
C LYS A 376 -4.65 19.25 -12.74
N VAL A 377 -4.78 20.38 -12.05
CA VAL A 377 -4.45 20.48 -10.63
C VAL A 377 -5.53 19.80 -9.79
N GLN A 378 -5.15 18.97 -8.82
CA GLN A 378 -6.07 18.28 -7.91
C GLN A 378 -5.60 18.38 -6.45
N ASP A 379 -6.51 18.11 -5.51
CA ASP A 379 -6.17 17.96 -4.09
C ASP A 379 -5.18 16.82 -3.88
N TYR A 380 -4.13 17.07 -3.09
CA TYR A 380 -3.05 16.13 -2.86
C TYR A 380 -3.56 14.82 -2.25
N TYR A 381 -4.38 14.88 -1.19
CA TYR A 381 -4.85 13.68 -0.50
C TYR A 381 -5.79 12.82 -1.34
N SER A 382 -6.55 13.44 -2.25
CA SER A 382 -7.40 12.75 -3.23
C SER A 382 -6.59 11.94 -4.25
N MET A 383 -5.35 12.36 -4.54
CA MET A 383 -4.48 11.70 -5.51
C MET A 383 -3.55 10.64 -4.89
N VAL A 384 -3.30 10.69 -3.57
CA VAL A 384 -2.38 9.74 -2.90
C VAL A 384 -2.87 8.31 -3.07
N VAL A 385 -2.04 7.48 -3.70
CA VAL A 385 -2.27 6.03 -3.77
C VAL A 385 -1.91 5.41 -2.41
N LYS A 386 -2.92 4.92 -1.71
CA LYS A 386 -2.76 4.20 -0.44
C LYS A 386 -2.51 2.72 -0.72
N ALA A 387 -1.89 2.04 0.24
CA ALA A 387 -1.73 0.58 0.18
C ALA A 387 -3.05 -0.20 0.02
N TYR A 388 -4.16 0.37 0.49
CA TYR A 388 -5.49 -0.20 0.33
C TYR A 388 -6.02 -0.08 -1.11
N ASP A 389 -5.55 0.90 -1.89
CA ASP A 389 -6.05 1.14 -3.26
C ASP A 389 -5.53 0.09 -4.26
N PHE A 390 -4.45 -0.63 -3.91
CA PHE A 390 -3.98 -1.81 -4.63
C PHE A 390 -4.98 -2.98 -4.58
N LYS A 391 -5.94 -2.94 -3.65
CA LYS A 391 -7.05 -3.89 -3.63
C LYS A 391 -7.99 -3.71 -4.82
N VAL A 392 -7.98 -2.60 -5.57
CA VAL A 392 -9.03 -2.36 -6.58
C VAL A 392 -8.49 -2.46 -8.01
N ARG A 393 -7.16 -2.41 -8.21
CA ARG A 393 -6.56 -2.17 -9.52
C ARG A 393 -5.92 -3.38 -10.22
N ASN A 394 -5.96 -4.56 -9.60
CA ASN A 394 -5.41 -5.81 -10.18
C ASN A 394 -6.50 -6.85 -10.38
#